data_AF-A0A818YZM6-F1
#
_entry.id   AF-A0A818YZM6-F1
#
_cell.length_a   1.000
_cell.length_b   1.000
_cell.length_c   1.000
_cell.angle_alpha   90.00
_cell.angle_beta   90.00
_cell.angle_gamma   90.00
#
_symmetry.space_group_name_H-M   'P 1'
#
loop_
_entity.id
_entity.type
_entity.pdbx_description
1 polymer ?
#
loop_
_entity_poly.entity_id
_entity_poly.type
_entity_poly.pdbx_seq_one_letter_code
_entity_poly.pdbx_strand_id
1 'polypeptide(L)'
;MASIQLRALIDSILSDISRDMREQADVVETEFARRIAEMSDAMQKMIQNSRETLKAIADNEKKIDMLRASIRAKEAPLKVAQTRLNDRRARPGIESCHDPAQDHLIGEVYQLSQSVDSLTGELREAESNLKKLRDDHQMLVKEIEMKKNSLCIDQQKSMAIRMRYPSVQRLLGYNA
;
A
#
# COMPACT_ATOMS: atom_id res chain seq x y z
N MET A 1 -15.71 72.05 -4.09
CA MET A 1 -15.39 71.16 -2.93
C MET A 1 -15.90 69.74 -3.12
N ALA A 2 -17.17 69.52 -3.51
CA ALA A 2 -17.75 68.17 -3.70
C ALA A 2 -16.95 67.24 -4.64
N SER A 3 -16.44 67.76 -5.77
CA SER A 3 -15.65 66.97 -6.72
C SER A 3 -14.30 66.48 -6.16
N ILE A 4 -13.67 67.26 -5.27
CA ILE A 4 -12.40 66.88 -4.63
C ILE A 4 -12.65 65.77 -3.61
N GLN A 5 -13.70 65.91 -2.80
CA GLN A 5 -14.10 64.90 -1.83
C GLN A 5 -14.48 63.57 -2.50
N LEU A 6 -15.18 63.62 -3.63
CA LEU A 6 -15.54 62.40 -4.38
C LEU A 6 -14.30 61.69 -4.94
N ARG A 7 -13.33 62.42 -5.51
CA ARG A 7 -12.08 61.82 -5.99
C ARG A 7 -11.28 61.18 -4.86
N ALA A 8 -11.14 61.89 -3.74
CA ALA A 8 -10.45 61.35 -2.56
C ALA A 8 -11.12 60.08 -2.01
N LEU A 9 -12.45 60.02 -2.02
CA LEU A 9 -13.19 58.81 -1.64
C LEU A 9 -12.94 57.66 -2.62
N ILE A 10 -12.97 57.94 -3.93
CA ILE A 10 -12.67 56.93 -4.96
C ILE A 10 -11.25 56.39 -4.80
N ASP A 11 -10.26 57.25 -4.60
CA ASP A 11 -8.87 56.84 -4.40
C ASP A 11 -8.70 55.97 -3.14
N SER A 12 -9.40 56.31 -2.05
CA SER A 12 -9.43 55.48 -0.84
C SER A 12 -10.02 54.11 -1.11
N ILE A 13 -11.18 54.04 -1.78
CA ILE A 13 -11.85 52.78 -2.10
C ILE A 13 -10.96 51.92 -3.01
N LEU A 14 -10.32 52.50 -4.04
CA LEU A 14 -9.41 51.77 -4.93
C LEU A 14 -8.19 51.25 -4.17
N SER A 15 -7.65 52.03 -3.24
CA SER A 15 -6.56 51.61 -2.35
C SER A 15 -6.96 50.46 -1.45
N ASP A 16 -8.14 50.54 -0.82
CA ASP A 16 -8.66 49.49 0.05
C ASP A 16 -8.90 48.20 -0.74
N ILE A 17 -9.59 48.28 -1.89
CA ILE A 17 -9.82 47.11 -2.76
C ILE A 17 -8.51 46.48 -3.22
N SER A 18 -7.52 47.29 -3.63
CA SER A 18 -6.23 46.77 -4.11
C SER A 18 -5.44 46.09 -3.00
N ARG A 19 -5.51 46.61 -1.76
CA ARG A 19 -4.94 45.98 -0.58
C ARG A 19 -5.65 44.67 -0.26
N ASP A 20 -6.98 44.68 -0.18
CA ASP A 20 -7.78 43.50 0.12
C ASP A 20 -7.54 42.38 -0.92
N MET A 21 -7.47 42.71 -2.21
CA MET A 21 -7.14 41.77 -3.27
C MET A 21 -5.76 41.13 -3.09
N ARG A 22 -4.76 41.92 -2.66
CA ARG A 22 -3.41 41.41 -2.40
C ARG A 22 -3.36 40.54 -1.15
N GLU A 23 -4.01 40.96 -0.07
CA GLU A 23 -4.10 40.19 1.17
C GLU A 23 -4.78 38.83 0.93
N GLN A 24 -5.86 38.81 0.15
CA GLN A 24 -6.52 37.55 -0.24
C GLN A 24 -5.59 36.67 -1.08
N ALA A 25 -4.80 37.24 -1.98
CA ALA A 25 -3.80 36.48 -2.73
C ALA A 25 -2.75 35.85 -1.80
N ASP A 26 -2.21 36.61 -0.85
CA ASP A 26 -1.20 36.15 0.12
C ASP A 26 -1.75 35.04 1.04
N VAL A 27 -3.01 35.15 1.47
CA VAL A 27 -3.71 34.09 2.23
C VAL A 27 -3.78 32.81 1.42
N VAL A 28 -4.22 32.88 0.15
CA VAL A 28 -4.33 31.70 -0.69
C VAL A 28 -2.95 31.12 -1.02
N GLU A 29 -1.92 31.95 -1.23
CA GLU A 29 -0.54 31.48 -1.44
C GLU A 29 -0.03 30.67 -0.24
N THR A 30 -0.29 31.17 0.98
CA THR A 30 0.10 30.49 2.23
C THR A 30 -0.61 29.15 2.38
N GLU A 31 -1.94 29.13 2.20
CA GLU A 31 -2.74 27.90 2.32
C GLU A 31 -2.42 26.89 1.22
N PHE A 32 -2.14 27.37 -0.01
CA PHE A 32 -1.76 26.50 -1.11
C PHE A 32 -0.39 25.86 -0.89
N ALA A 33 0.60 26.63 -0.41
CA ALA A 33 1.90 26.10 -0.04
C ALA A 33 1.80 25.06 1.09
N ARG A 34 0.96 25.31 2.12
CA ARG A 34 0.66 24.35 3.18
C ARG A 34 0.08 23.06 2.60
N ARG A 35 -0.90 23.16 1.70
CA ARG A 35 -1.54 22.00 1.08
C ARG A 35 -0.57 21.15 0.25
N ILE A 36 0.34 21.80 -0.49
CA ILE A 36 1.40 21.11 -1.24
C ILE A 36 2.32 20.35 -0.28
N ALA A 37 2.73 20.97 0.83
CA ALA A 37 3.58 20.33 1.84
C ALA A 37 2.89 19.10 2.47
N GLU A 38 1.62 19.22 2.85
CA GLU A 38 0.81 18.11 3.37
C GLU A 38 0.68 16.96 2.37
N MET A 39 0.41 17.28 1.10
CA MET A 39 0.28 16.27 0.05
C MET A 39 1.62 15.58 -0.22
N SER A 40 2.73 16.31 -0.15
CA SER A 40 4.08 15.76 -0.26
C SER A 40 4.42 14.81 0.89
N ASP A 41 4.12 15.20 2.14
CA ASP A 41 4.30 14.32 3.32
C ASP A 41 3.43 13.06 3.23
N ALA A 42 2.16 13.19 2.84
CA ALA A 42 1.28 12.06 2.60
C ALA A 42 1.81 11.12 1.51
N MET A 43 2.39 11.66 0.43
CA MET A 43 3.02 10.86 -0.63
C MET A 43 4.28 10.15 -0.10
N GLN A 44 5.11 10.79 0.72
CA GLN A 44 6.27 10.14 1.34
C GLN A 44 5.87 8.97 2.23
N LYS A 45 4.80 9.13 3.03
CA LYS A 45 4.22 8.03 3.82
C LYS A 45 3.74 6.88 2.95
N MET A 46 3.08 7.17 1.82
CA MET A 46 2.67 6.13 0.87
C MET A 46 3.86 5.39 0.25
N ILE A 47 4.93 6.10 -0.10
CA ILE A 47 6.18 5.49 -0.60
C ILE A 47 6.79 4.58 0.46
N GLN A 48 6.80 5.01 1.73
CA GLN A 48 7.30 4.20 2.83
C GLN A 48 6.45 2.93 3.02
N ASN A 49 5.12 3.06 3.02
CA ASN A 49 4.21 1.92 3.08
C ASN A 49 4.44 0.95 1.91
N SER A 50 4.61 1.45 0.68
CA SER A 50 4.91 0.62 -0.49
C SER A 50 6.20 -0.20 -0.31
N ARG A 51 7.25 0.38 0.29
CA ARG A 51 8.49 -0.34 0.61
C ARG A 51 8.27 -1.44 1.65
N GLU A 52 7.46 -1.17 2.67
CA GLU A 52 7.10 -2.15 3.70
C GLU A 52 6.27 -3.29 3.11
N THR A 53 5.31 -2.99 2.24
CA THR A 53 4.54 -4.01 1.50
C THR A 53 5.44 -4.87 0.63
N LEU A 54 6.42 -4.30 -0.08
CA LEU A 54 7.40 -5.07 -0.85
C LEU A 54 8.22 -6.02 0.02
N LYS A 55 8.64 -5.57 1.21
CA LYS A 55 9.32 -6.44 2.17
C LYS A 55 8.42 -7.59 2.63
N ALA A 56 7.17 -7.30 2.97
CA ALA A 56 6.18 -8.31 3.34
C ALA A 56 5.90 -9.32 2.21
N ILE A 57 5.88 -8.89 0.95
CA ILE A 57 5.79 -9.77 -0.23
C ILE A 57 6.97 -10.74 -0.25
N ALA A 58 8.20 -10.23 -0.15
CA ALA A 58 9.41 -11.06 -0.20
C ALA A 58 9.48 -12.06 0.97
N ASP A 59 9.09 -11.63 2.17
CA ASP A 59 9.04 -12.50 3.34
C ASP A 59 7.98 -13.60 3.20
N ASN A 60 6.82 -13.27 2.61
CA ASN A 60 5.75 -14.25 2.37
C ASN A 60 6.10 -15.23 1.23
N GLU A 61 6.82 -14.79 0.20
CA GLU A 61 7.37 -15.69 -0.84
C GLU A 61 8.33 -16.72 -0.23
N LYS A 62 9.25 -16.28 0.64
CA LYS A 62 10.13 -17.19 1.39
C LYS A 62 9.34 -18.16 2.26
N LYS A 63 8.30 -17.67 2.96
CA LYS A 63 7.40 -18.52 3.78
C LYS A 63 6.75 -19.60 2.93
N ILE A 64 6.23 -19.25 1.75
CA ILE A 64 5.63 -20.19 0.80
C ILE A 64 6.64 -21.26 0.37
N ASP A 65 7.87 -20.89 0.06
CA ASP A 65 8.91 -21.84 -0.34
C ASP A 65 9.29 -22.80 0.80
N MET A 66 9.38 -22.28 2.03
CA MET A 66 9.61 -23.09 3.23
C MET A 66 8.46 -24.07 3.51
N LEU A 67 7.21 -23.62 3.37
CA LEU A 67 6.02 -24.47 3.52
C LEU A 67 6.00 -25.57 2.47
N ARG A 68 6.26 -25.24 1.20
CA ARG A 68 6.36 -26.23 0.11
C ARG A 68 7.47 -27.25 0.36
N ALA A 69 8.62 -26.83 0.85
CA ALA A 69 9.70 -27.74 1.23
C ALA A 69 9.30 -28.66 2.39
N SER A 70 8.61 -28.12 3.40
CA SER A 70 8.16 -28.86 4.59
C SER A 70 7.08 -29.89 4.25
N ILE A 71 6.15 -29.54 3.35
CA ILE A 71 5.15 -30.48 2.80
C ILE A 71 5.87 -31.64 2.10
N ARG A 72 6.77 -31.35 1.16
CA ARG A 72 7.52 -32.41 0.45
C ARG A 72 8.30 -33.31 1.39
N ALA A 73 8.91 -32.74 2.43
CA ALA A 73 9.66 -33.49 3.44
C ALA A 73 8.78 -34.45 4.26
N LYS A 74 7.49 -34.15 4.44
CA LYS A 74 6.52 -35.02 5.14
C LYS A 74 5.75 -35.95 4.21
N GLU A 75 5.52 -35.56 2.96
CA GLU A 75 4.90 -36.42 1.94
C GLU A 75 5.74 -37.66 1.63
N ALA A 76 7.06 -37.54 1.62
CA ALA A 76 7.97 -38.67 1.38
C ALA A 76 7.80 -39.80 2.42
N PRO A 77 7.95 -39.57 3.74
CA PRO A 77 7.69 -40.60 4.75
C PRO A 77 6.22 -41.04 4.79
N LEU A 78 5.25 -40.15 4.51
CA LEU A 78 3.84 -40.52 4.44
C LEU A 78 3.58 -41.59 3.36
N LYS A 79 4.14 -41.41 2.15
CA LYS A 79 4.04 -42.40 1.07
C LYS A 79 4.64 -43.74 1.47
N VAL A 80 5.82 -43.72 2.11
CA VAL A 80 6.47 -44.95 2.60
C VAL A 80 5.59 -45.66 3.63
N ALA A 81 5.04 -44.92 4.61
CA ALA A 81 4.16 -45.48 5.63
C ALA A 81 2.87 -46.06 5.03
N GLN A 82 2.27 -45.37 4.06
CA GLN A 82 1.08 -45.84 3.33
C GLN A 82 1.37 -47.10 2.51
N THR A 83 2.49 -47.15 1.78
CA THR A 83 2.90 -48.36 1.05
C THR A 83 3.09 -49.53 2.01
N ARG A 84 3.83 -49.34 3.11
CA ARG A 84 4.00 -50.38 4.14
C ARG A 84 2.66 -50.85 4.71
N LEU A 85 1.72 -49.94 4.95
CA LEU A 85 0.41 -50.28 5.49
C LEU A 85 -0.42 -51.11 4.48
N ASN A 86 -0.35 -50.76 3.20
CA ASN A 86 -1.00 -51.50 2.13
C ASN A 86 -0.40 -52.90 1.97
N ASP A 87 0.92 -53.03 1.99
CA ASP A 87 1.60 -54.32 1.90
C ASP A 87 1.20 -55.24 3.06
N ARG A 88 1.06 -54.70 4.29
CA ARG A 88 0.59 -55.48 5.44
C ARG A 88 -0.86 -55.90 5.33
N ARG A 89 -1.73 -55.03 4.80
CA ARG A 89 -3.14 -55.35 4.52
C ARG A 89 -3.31 -56.41 3.44
N ALA A 90 -2.32 -56.59 2.56
CA ALA A 90 -2.36 -57.58 1.50
C ALA A 90 -1.85 -58.98 1.89
N ARG A 91 -1.41 -59.19 3.15
CA ARG A 91 -0.88 -60.48 3.60
C ARG A 91 -1.97 -61.56 3.63
N PRO A 92 -1.74 -62.76 3.07
CA PRO A 92 -2.74 -63.81 3.00
C PRO A 92 -2.85 -64.65 4.28
N GLY A 93 -4.06 -65.16 4.55
CA GLY A 93 -4.30 -66.21 5.53
C GLY A 93 -3.87 -65.85 6.96
N ILE A 94 -3.04 -66.70 7.57
CA ILE A 94 -2.62 -66.59 8.97
C ILE A 94 -1.61 -65.45 9.21
N GLU A 95 -0.99 -64.92 8.16
CA GLU A 95 -0.03 -63.79 8.26
C GLU A 95 -0.73 -62.43 8.41
N SER A 96 -2.05 -62.39 8.19
CA SER A 96 -2.90 -61.23 8.47
C SER A 96 -3.14 -61.12 9.98
N CYS A 97 -2.11 -60.71 10.72
CA CYS A 97 -2.18 -60.49 12.15
C CYS A 97 -2.42 -59.00 12.46
N HIS A 98 -3.36 -58.71 13.35
CA HIS A 98 -3.53 -57.37 13.92
C HIS A 98 -2.57 -57.21 15.11
N ASP A 99 -1.32 -56.88 14.79
CA ASP A 99 -0.23 -56.77 15.76
C ASP A 99 0.06 -55.31 16.14
N PRO A 100 0.83 -55.05 17.22
CA PRO A 100 1.14 -53.69 17.65
C PRO A 100 1.83 -52.83 16.59
N ALA A 101 2.59 -53.44 15.69
CA ALA A 101 3.23 -52.69 14.62
C ALA A 101 2.22 -52.23 13.56
N GLN A 102 1.12 -52.95 13.35
CA GLN A 102 0.01 -52.51 12.50
C GLN A 102 -0.65 -51.26 13.08
N ASP A 103 -0.91 -51.25 14.39
CA ASP A 103 -1.53 -50.11 15.09
C ASP A 103 -0.65 -48.86 15.05
N HIS A 104 0.65 -49.01 15.33
CA HIS A 104 1.60 -47.91 15.24
C HIS A 104 1.68 -47.33 13.82
N LEU A 105 1.65 -48.18 12.79
CA LEU A 105 1.72 -47.73 11.40
C LEU A 105 0.45 -46.98 10.98
N ILE A 106 -0.73 -47.40 11.44
CA ILE A 106 -1.98 -46.66 11.25
C ILE A 106 -1.88 -45.28 11.92
N GLY A 107 -1.39 -45.24 13.16
CA GLY A 107 -1.18 -43.98 13.89
C GLY A 107 -0.19 -43.04 13.20
N GLU A 108 0.93 -43.57 12.70
CA GLU A 108 1.94 -42.81 11.95
C GLU A 108 1.35 -42.22 10.66
N VAL A 109 0.64 -43.01 9.86
CA VAL A 109 -0.04 -42.54 8.65
C VAL A 109 -1.05 -41.43 8.98
N TYR A 110 -1.82 -41.60 10.06
CA TYR A 110 -2.80 -40.60 10.49
C TYR A 110 -2.12 -39.28 10.89
N GLN A 111 -1.09 -39.33 11.73
CA GLN A 111 -0.36 -38.13 12.18
C GLN A 111 0.35 -37.42 11.02
N LEU A 112 1.00 -38.17 10.13
CA LEU A 112 1.66 -37.59 8.95
C LEU A 112 0.64 -36.95 8.00
N SER A 113 -0.50 -37.60 7.76
CA SER A 113 -1.57 -37.04 6.91
C SER A 113 -2.11 -35.73 7.50
N GLN A 114 -2.44 -35.72 8.79
CA GLN A 114 -2.91 -34.51 9.49
C GLN A 114 -1.87 -33.37 9.41
N SER A 115 -0.60 -33.69 9.57
CA SER A 115 0.48 -32.69 9.48
C SER A 115 0.62 -32.13 8.06
N VAL A 116 0.50 -32.96 7.01
CA VAL A 116 0.51 -32.53 5.61
C VAL A 116 -0.71 -31.65 5.30
N ASP A 117 -1.91 -32.05 5.77
CA ASP A 117 -3.14 -31.28 5.57
C ASP A 117 -3.05 -29.90 6.24
N SER A 118 -2.54 -29.83 7.47
CA SER A 118 -2.34 -28.56 8.18
C SER A 118 -1.38 -27.64 7.42
N LEU A 119 -0.21 -28.15 7.01
CA LEU A 119 0.76 -27.36 6.23
C LEU A 119 0.22 -26.91 4.88
N THR A 120 -0.61 -27.75 4.24
CA THR A 120 -1.28 -27.40 2.98
C THR A 120 -2.31 -26.28 3.19
N GLY A 121 -3.04 -26.30 4.30
CA GLY A 121 -3.91 -25.20 4.71
C GLY A 121 -3.15 -23.88 4.89
N GLU A 122 -2.05 -23.91 5.64
CA GLU A 122 -1.18 -22.74 5.84
C GLU A 122 -0.59 -22.22 4.53
N LEU A 123 -0.20 -23.12 3.61
CA LEU A 123 0.30 -22.75 2.29
C LEU A 123 -0.76 -21.98 1.49
N ARG A 124 -2.01 -22.47 1.46
CA ARG A 124 -3.11 -21.78 0.76
C ARG A 124 -3.38 -20.40 1.34
N GLU A 125 -3.32 -20.27 2.66
CA GLU A 125 -3.48 -18.97 3.33
C GLU A 125 -2.33 -18.02 2.96
N ALA A 126 -1.08 -18.51 2.99
CA ALA A 126 0.08 -17.72 2.61
C ALA A 126 0.00 -17.25 1.14
N GLU A 127 -0.40 -18.12 0.21
CA GLU A 127 -0.61 -17.79 -1.21
C GLU A 127 -1.75 -16.75 -1.40
N SER A 128 -2.85 -16.88 -0.66
CA SER A 128 -3.93 -15.89 -0.65
C SER A 128 -3.47 -14.53 -0.13
N ASN A 129 -2.71 -14.52 0.97
CA ASN A 129 -2.14 -13.30 1.53
C ASN A 129 -1.12 -12.65 0.59
N LEU A 130 -0.31 -13.45 -0.13
CA LEU A 130 0.63 -12.93 -1.13
C LEU A 130 -0.11 -12.21 -2.26
N LYS A 131 -1.23 -12.78 -2.72
CA LYS A 131 -2.08 -12.14 -3.73
C LYS A 131 -2.60 -10.78 -3.25
N LYS A 132 -3.17 -10.72 -2.04
CA LYS A 132 -3.65 -9.46 -1.44
C LYS A 132 -2.56 -8.41 -1.34
N LEU A 133 -1.37 -8.78 -0.83
CA LEU A 133 -0.24 -7.85 -0.71
C LEU A 133 0.20 -7.28 -2.07
N ARG A 134 0.18 -8.10 -3.13
CA ARG A 134 0.50 -7.64 -4.50
C ARG A 134 -0.56 -6.68 -5.03
N ASP A 135 -1.84 -6.97 -4.80
CA ASP A 135 -2.95 -6.09 -5.20
C ASP A 135 -2.86 -4.74 -4.46
N ASP A 136 -2.62 -4.76 -3.14
CA ASP A 136 -2.42 -3.57 -2.31
C ASP A 136 -1.21 -2.76 -2.76
N HIS A 137 -0.09 -3.42 -3.07
CA HIS A 137 1.10 -2.75 -3.59
C HIS A 137 0.82 -2.06 -4.92
N GLN A 138 0.08 -2.71 -5.84
CA GLN A 138 -0.29 -2.11 -7.12
C GLN A 138 -1.18 -0.88 -6.93
N MET A 139 -2.12 -0.92 -5.98
CA MET A 139 -2.95 0.23 -5.62
C MET A 139 -2.08 1.39 -5.10
N LEU A 140 -1.16 1.12 -4.18
CA LEU A 140 -0.24 2.14 -3.63
C LEU A 140 0.60 2.80 -4.72
N VAL A 141 1.18 2.02 -5.65
CA VAL A 141 1.99 2.56 -6.75
C VAL A 141 1.15 3.50 -7.63
N LYS A 142 -0.08 3.11 -7.95
CA LYS A 142 -0.99 3.95 -8.74
C LYS A 142 -1.34 5.24 -8.01
N GLU A 143 -1.63 5.18 -6.71
CA GLU A 143 -1.91 6.37 -5.90
C GLU A 143 -0.71 7.32 -5.80
N ILE A 144 0.49 6.78 -5.62
CA ILE A 144 1.74 7.55 -5.60
C ILE A 144 1.94 8.27 -6.94
N GLU A 145 1.73 7.59 -8.07
CA GLU A 145 1.87 8.18 -9.39
C GLU A 145 0.85 9.31 -9.62
N MET A 146 -0.41 9.11 -9.24
CA MET A 146 -1.45 10.13 -9.32
C MET A 146 -1.08 11.36 -8.46
N LYS A 147 -0.67 11.15 -7.20
CA LYS A 147 -0.27 12.26 -6.31
C LYS A 147 0.97 12.98 -6.81
N LYS A 148 1.94 12.26 -7.37
CA LYS A 148 3.13 12.86 -7.98
C LYS A 148 2.77 13.76 -9.15
N ASN A 149 1.84 13.35 -10.00
CA ASN A 149 1.33 14.17 -11.10
C ASN A 149 0.61 15.43 -10.58
N SER A 150 -0.29 15.28 -9.60
CA SER A 150 -0.99 16.42 -8.99
C SER A 150 -0.02 17.42 -8.36
N LEU A 151 0.96 16.95 -7.58
CA LEU A 151 2.01 17.80 -7.01
C LEU A 151 2.82 18.53 -8.08
N CYS A 152 3.16 17.85 -9.17
CA CYS A 152 3.87 18.44 -10.30
C CYS A 152 3.05 19.59 -10.92
N ILE A 153 1.75 19.38 -11.15
CA ILE A 153 0.85 20.41 -11.68
C ILE A 153 0.77 21.59 -10.70
N ASP A 154 0.56 21.33 -9.42
CA ASP A 154 0.40 22.37 -8.40
C ASP A 154 1.68 23.23 -8.28
N GLN A 155 2.84 22.59 -8.22
CA GLN A 155 4.13 23.27 -8.07
C GLN A 155 4.58 23.96 -9.35
N GLN A 156 4.47 23.32 -10.52
CA GLN A 156 5.04 23.85 -11.76
C GLN A 156 4.09 24.76 -12.53
N LYS A 157 2.78 24.56 -12.42
CA LYS A 157 1.78 25.34 -13.15
C LYS A 157 1.09 26.34 -12.24
N SER A 158 0.41 25.85 -11.20
CA SER A 158 -0.45 26.69 -10.37
C SER A 158 0.35 27.71 -9.56
N MET A 159 1.43 27.30 -8.88
CA MET A 159 2.29 28.24 -8.16
C MET A 159 2.98 29.23 -9.10
N ALA A 160 3.45 28.78 -10.27
CA ALA A 160 4.11 29.66 -11.24
C ALA A 160 3.20 30.81 -11.72
N ILE A 161 1.90 30.56 -11.87
CA ILE A 161 0.91 31.59 -12.20
C ILE A 161 0.71 32.53 -11.01
N ARG A 162 0.55 31.99 -9.79
CA ARG A 162 0.32 32.77 -8.57
C ARG A 162 1.48 33.69 -8.21
N MET A 163 2.72 33.25 -8.41
CA MET A 163 3.93 34.07 -8.22
C MET A 163 3.97 35.34 -9.09
N ARG A 164 3.12 35.44 -10.11
CA ARG A 164 2.99 36.61 -10.98
C ARG A 164 1.83 37.53 -10.56
N TYR A 165 1.19 37.29 -9.42
CA TYR A 165 0.09 38.13 -8.95
C TYR A 165 0.58 39.57 -8.73
N PRO A 166 -0.15 40.58 -9.25
CA PRO A 166 0.31 41.96 -9.23
C PRO A 166 0.49 42.51 -7.80
N SER A 167 1.39 43.49 -7.67
CA SER A 167 1.50 44.30 -6.45
C SER A 167 0.32 45.28 -6.33
N VAL A 168 0.09 45.78 -5.12
CA VAL A 168 -0.95 46.81 -4.85
C VAL A 168 -0.79 48.02 -5.78
N GLN A 169 0.44 48.47 -6.02
CA GLN A 169 0.71 49.59 -6.94
C GLN A 169 0.26 49.29 -8.38
N ARG A 170 0.51 48.07 -8.85
CA ARG A 170 0.09 47.64 -10.20
C ARG A 170 -1.41 47.45 -10.31
N LEU A 171 -2.07 47.00 -9.24
CA LEU A 171 -3.54 46.90 -9.16
C LEU A 171 -4.20 48.29 -9.20
N LEU A 172 -3.56 49.30 -8.62
CA LEU A 172 -3.97 50.71 -8.71
C LEU A 172 -3.72 51.36 -10.07
N GLY A 173 -3.12 50.62 -11.03
CA GLY A 173 -2.82 51.12 -12.37
C GLY A 173 -1.53 51.94 -12.47
N TYR A 174 -0.73 52.00 -11.41
CA TYR A 174 0.62 52.57 -11.50
C TYR A 174 1.55 51.58 -12.18
N ASN A 175 2.31 52.05 -13.17
CA ASN A 175 3.40 51.29 -13.74
C ASN A 175 4.54 51.26 -12.71
N ALA A 176 4.75 50.10 -12.08
CA ALA A 176 6.01 49.80 -11.38
C ALA A 176 7.10 49.46 -12.39
#